data_AF-A0A0T1WBE6-F1
#
_entry.id   AF-A0A0T1WBE6-F1
#
_cell.length_a   1.000
_cell.length_b   1.000
_cell.length_c   1.000
_cell.angle_alpha   90.00
_cell.angle_beta   90.00
_cell.angle_gamma   90.00
#
_symmetry.space_group_name_H-M   'P 1'
#
loop_
_entity.id
_entity.type
_entity.pdbx_description
1 polymer ?
#
loop_
_entity_poly.entity_id
_entity_poly.type
_entity_poly.pdbx_seq_one_letter_code
_entity_poly.pdbx_strand_id
1 'polypeptide(L)' 'MSTALTHSLLGGVPLLLALVLAALIFRRKGPHPATYTLTDEWTHEPILWASDEPADHGHGSHLTVGGGASGKW' A
#
# COMPACT_ATOMS: atom_id res chain seq x y z
N MET A 1 30.93 40.12 -2.40
CA MET A 1 29.76 39.32 -2.85
C MET A 1 28.54 39.72 -2.04
N SER A 2 27.33 39.68 -2.62
CA SER A 2 26.09 40.05 -1.92
C SER A 2 25.60 38.91 -1.03
N THR A 3 25.31 39.20 0.24
CA THR A 3 24.78 38.21 1.20
C THR A 3 23.41 37.68 0.76
N ALA A 4 22.54 38.54 0.21
CA ALA A 4 21.24 38.15 -0.32
C ALA A 4 21.37 37.15 -1.48
N LEU A 5 22.36 37.36 -2.36
CA LEU A 5 22.65 36.45 -3.46
C LEU A 5 23.10 35.07 -2.94
N THR A 6 24.02 35.04 -1.98
CA THR A 6 24.54 33.79 -1.40
C THR A 6 23.46 32.94 -0.75
N HIS A 7 22.57 33.55 0.05
CA HIS A 7 21.47 32.82 0.70
C HIS A 7 20.44 32.31 -0.31
N SER A 8 20.15 33.09 -1.36
CA SER A 8 19.23 32.69 -2.42
C SER A 8 19.76 31.50 -3.23
N LEU A 9 21.07 31.45 -3.50
CA LEU A 9 21.70 30.31 -4.18
C LEU A 9 21.74 29.07 -3.29
N LEU A 10 22.17 29.20 -2.03
CA LEU A 10 22.32 28.06 -1.13
C LEU A 10 20.98 27.46 -0.69
N GLY A 11 19.94 28.27 -0.51
CA GLY A 11 18.61 27.78 -0.10
C GLY A 11 17.66 27.58 -1.28
N GLY A 12 17.59 28.57 -2.18
CA GLY A 12 16.60 28.59 -3.26
C GLY A 12 16.87 27.56 -4.34
N VAL A 13 18.13 27.36 -4.75
CA VAL A 13 18.45 26.38 -5.82
C VAL A 13 18.14 24.95 -5.39
N PRO A 14 18.57 24.46 -4.21
CA PRO A 14 18.20 23.11 -3.79
C PRO A 14 16.69 22.91 -3.65
N LEU A 15 15.98 23.92 -3.14
CA LEU A 15 14.53 23.84 -2.95
C LEU A 15 13.78 23.81 -4.30
N LEU A 16 14.18 24.66 -5.24
CA LEU A 16 13.63 24.66 -6.60
C LEU A 16 13.93 23.34 -7.31
N LEU A 17 15.15 22.82 -7.19
CA LEU A 17 15.52 21.53 -7.77
C LEU A 17 14.68 20.39 -7.18
N ALA A 18 14.50 20.36 -5.85
CA ALA A 18 13.67 19.37 -5.18
C ALA A 18 12.23 19.42 -5.67
N LEU A 19 11.66 20.61 -5.83
CA LEU A 19 10.29 20.79 -6.35
C LEU A 19 10.17 20.31 -7.80
N VAL A 20 11.13 20.64 -8.66
CA VAL A 20 11.15 20.19 -10.06
C VAL A 20 11.25 18.66 -10.12
N LEU A 21 12.16 18.05 -9.36
CA LEU A 21 12.32 16.60 -9.32
C LEU A 21 11.07 15.91 -8.77
N ALA A 22 10.48 16.43 -7.68
CA ALA A 22 9.26 15.91 -7.12
C ALA A 22 8.11 15.94 -8.14
N ALA A 23 7.94 17.06 -8.85
CA ALA A 23 6.93 17.19 -9.90
C ALA A 23 7.15 16.19 -11.05
N LEU A 24 8.40 15.91 -11.42
CA LEU A 24 8.71 14.94 -12.47
C LEU A 24 8.54 13.48 -12.03
N ILE A 25 8.97 13.14 -10.81
CA ILE A 25 8.98 11.77 -10.29
C ILE A 25 7.57 11.35 -9.87
N PHE A 26 6.84 12.19 -9.13
CA PHE A 26 5.55 11.84 -8.55
C PHE A 26 4.35 12.06 -9.49
N ARG A 27 4.56 12.51 -10.74
CA ARG A 27 3.47 12.66 -11.71
C ARG A 27 2.89 11.34 -12.18
N ARG A 28 3.67 10.26 -12.14
CA ARG A 28 3.28 8.96 -12.68
C ARG A 28 2.60 8.14 -11.59
N LYS A 29 1.56 7.39 -11.97
CA LYS A 29 1.00 6.35 -11.09
C LYS A 29 2.11 5.36 -10.75
N GLY A 30 2.24 5.02 -9.47
CA GLY A 30 3.18 4.01 -9.00
C GLY A 30 2.83 2.61 -9.51
N PRO A 31 3.69 1.60 -9.24
CA PRO A 31 3.48 0.22 -9.68
C PRO A 31 2.33 -0.48 -8.95
N HIS A 32 1.76 0.13 -7.91
CA HIS A 32 0.64 -0.44 -7.17
C HIS A 32 -0.59 -0.60 -8.09
N PRO A 33 -1.25 -1.78 -8.10
CA PRO A 33 -2.41 -2.03 -8.93
C PRO A 33 -3.56 -1.07 -8.60
N ALA A 34 -4.55 -1.00 -9.51
CA ALA A 34 -5.78 -0.29 -9.18
C ALA A 34 -6.55 -1.04 -8.07
N THR A 35 -7.22 -0.29 -7.20
CA THR A 35 -8.15 -0.85 -6.22
C THR A 35 -9.27 -1.59 -6.94
N TYR A 36 -9.63 -2.78 -6.45
CA TYR A 36 -10.76 -3.55 -6.96
C TYR A 36 -12.07 -2.77 -6.78
N THR A 37 -12.92 -2.77 -7.80
CA THR A 37 -14.27 -2.21 -7.73
C THR A 37 -15.30 -3.33 -7.72
N LEU A 38 -16.35 -3.19 -6.91
CA LEU A 38 -17.35 -4.26 -6.74
C LEU A 38 -18.17 -4.57 -7.99
N THR A 39 -18.20 -3.65 -8.96
CA THR A 39 -18.87 -3.84 -10.25
C THR A 39 -18.05 -4.65 -11.24
N ASP A 40 -16.73 -4.74 -11.03
CA ASP A 40 -15.84 -5.51 -11.90
C ASP A 40 -15.87 -7.01 -11.51
N GLU A 41 -15.57 -7.88 -12.47
CA GLU A 41 -15.36 -9.30 -12.17
C GLU A 41 -14.02 -9.52 -11.45
N TRP A 42 -13.98 -10.48 -10.52
CA TRP A 42 -12.75 -10.83 -9.80
C TRP A 42 -11.79 -11.62 -10.69
N THR A 43 -10.72 -10.98 -11.16
CA THR A 43 -9.70 -11.60 -12.03
C THR A 43 -8.42 -11.99 -11.30
N HIS A 44 -8.31 -11.72 -10.00
CA HIS A 44 -7.11 -12.03 -9.22
C HIS A 44 -7.17 -13.49 -8.70
N GLU A 45 -6.01 -14.06 -8.35
CA GLU A 45 -5.94 -15.37 -7.72
C GLU A 45 -6.69 -15.41 -6.36
N PRO A 46 -7.18 -16.58 -5.89
CA PRO A 46 -7.82 -16.72 -4.58
C PRO A 46 -6.92 -16.25 -3.44
N ILE A 47 -7.50 -15.53 -2.49
CA ILE A 47 -6.78 -14.95 -1.35
C ILE A 47 -7.32 -15.54 -0.04
N LEU A 48 -6.41 -16.03 0.81
CA LEU A 48 -6.70 -16.44 2.19
C LEU A 48 -5.75 -15.66 3.12
N TRP A 49 -6.32 -14.84 4.01
CA TRP A 49 -5.58 -14.12 5.04
C TRP A 49 -5.84 -14.76 6.40
N ALA A 50 -4.97 -15.68 6.79
CA ALA A 50 -5.03 -16.32 8.10
C ALA A 50 -4.53 -15.34 9.18
N SER A 51 -5.21 -15.31 10.32
CA SER A 51 -4.71 -14.67 11.54
C SER A 51 -3.91 -15.66 12.37
N ASP A 52 -2.96 -15.17 13.17
CA ASP A 52 -2.33 -15.99 14.19
C ASP A 52 -3.35 -16.35 15.28
N GLU A 53 -3.38 -17.62 15.65
CA GLU A 53 -4.09 -18.13 16.82
C GLU A 53 -3.05 -18.77 17.75
N PRO A 54 -3.05 -18.46 19.07
CA PRO A 54 -2.11 -19.10 19.98
C PRO A 54 -2.31 -20.62 19.97
N ALA A 55 -1.22 -21.36 19.73
CA ALA A 55 -1.26 -22.81 19.72
C ALA A 55 -1.66 -23.34 21.11
N ASP A 56 -2.85 -23.91 21.22
CA ASP A 56 -3.26 -24.61 22.43
C ASP A 56 -2.49 -25.93 22.54
N HIS A 57 -2.09 -26.29 23.77
CA HIS A 57 -1.25 -27.45 24.00
C HIS A 57 -2.07 -28.75 23.88
N GLY A 58 -1.90 -29.45 22.76
CA GLY A 58 -2.02 -30.92 22.74
C GLY A 58 -3.27 -31.51 22.08
N HIS A 59 -2.99 -32.55 21.29
CA HIS A 59 -3.88 -33.53 20.66
C HIS A 59 -4.44 -33.15 19.28
N GLY A 60 -4.19 -34.05 18.32
CA GLY A 60 -4.22 -33.81 16.88
C GLY A 60 -5.56 -33.31 16.35
N SER A 61 -5.47 -32.47 15.32
CA SER A 61 -6.60 -31.85 14.64
C SER A 61 -7.48 -32.89 13.95
N HIS A 62 -8.56 -33.27 14.62
CA HIS A 62 -9.67 -33.88 13.90
C HIS A 62 -10.36 -32.75 13.11
N LEU A 63 -10.29 -32.81 11.77
CA LEU A 63 -11.00 -31.88 10.88
C LEU A 63 -12.49 -32.23 10.90
N THR A 64 -13.20 -31.73 11.90
CA THR A 64 -14.66 -31.81 11.97
C THR A 64 -15.27 -30.57 11.34
N VAL A 65 -16.39 -30.75 10.64
CA VAL A 65 -17.18 -29.61 10.15
C VAL A 65 -17.91 -29.01 11.35
N GLY A 66 -17.68 -27.72 11.62
CA GLY A 66 -18.34 -26.96 12.69
C GLY A 66 -19.74 -26.49 12.28
N GLY A 67 -19.88 -25.19 11.99
CA GLY A 67 -21.14 -24.57 11.54
C GLY A 67 -20.96 -23.71 10.27
N GLY A 68 -22.03 -23.09 9.78
CA GLY A 68 -21.99 -22.25 8.58
C GLY A 68 -23.00 -21.11 8.59
N ALA A 69 -22.65 -20.01 7.92
CA ALA A 69 -23.51 -18.85 7.69
C ALA A 69 -23.42 -18.42 6.21
N SER A 70 -24.49 -17.85 5.65
CA SER A 70 -24.54 -17.42 4.24
C SER A 70 -25.39 -16.16 4.07
N GLY A 71 -25.03 -15.33 3.07
CA GLY A 71 -25.76 -14.15 2.64
C GLY A 71 -25.61 -13.93 1.13
N LYS A 72 -26.38 -13.00 0.57
CA LYS A 72 -26.37 -12.63 -0.86
C LYS A 72 -26.43 -11.10 -0.93
N TRP A 73 -25.27 -10.47 -0.76
CA TRP A 73 -25.13 -9.02 -0.91
C TRP A 73 -25.65 -8.58 -2.29
#